data_AF-A0A954S0Y1-F1
#
_entry.id   AF-A0A954S0Y1-F1
#
_cell.length_a   1.000
_cell.length_b   1.000
_cell.length_c   1.000
_cell.angle_alpha   90.00
_cell.angle_beta   90.00
_cell.angle_gamma   90.00
#
_symmetry.space_group_name_H-M   'P 1'
#
loop_
_entity.id
_entity.type
_entity.pdbx_description
1 polymer ?
#
loop_
_entity_poly.entity_id
_entity_poly.type
_entity_poly.pdbx_seq_one_letter_code
_entity_poly.pdbx_strand_id
1 'polypeptide(L)'
;MSSDNPFASPAETASAAEPLADAPVWKQLVIRWERLRPLYNGVLAIVGLTTIAAARHPVSIELVFGVIAWGVGANLCYFLGPLAQLYASVLWGDDTPRTTTTSSRFVASTSSTSTTWLLFAAGTIFSVLATVVGGTVLAWSVLPGPQ
;
A
#
# COMPACT_ATOMS: atom_id res chain seq x y z
N MET A 1 -28.20 -6.88 37.23
CA MET A 1 -29.23 -6.23 36.40
C MET A 1 -28.54 -5.80 35.12
N SER A 2 -28.83 -6.45 33.98
CA SER A 2 -28.22 -6.16 32.68
C SER A 2 -28.79 -4.85 32.15
N SER A 3 -27.96 -3.81 32.01
CA SER A 3 -28.34 -2.56 31.34
C SER A 3 -28.06 -2.70 29.84
N ASP A 4 -28.79 -3.59 29.17
CA ASP A 4 -28.74 -3.69 27.72
C ASP A 4 -29.50 -2.52 27.13
N ASN A 5 -28.76 -1.48 26.72
CA ASN A 5 -29.32 -0.32 26.04
C ASN A 5 -29.58 -0.70 24.57
N PRO A 6 -30.84 -0.84 24.12
CA PRO A 6 -31.16 -1.22 22.74
C PRO A 6 -30.84 -0.12 21.72
N PHE A 7 -30.44 1.07 22.19
CA PHE A 7 -30.05 2.21 21.36
C PHE A 7 -28.53 2.47 21.36
N ALA A 8 -27.71 1.54 21.87
CA ALA A 8 -26.26 1.66 21.80
C ALA A 8 -25.84 1.80 20.32
N SER A 9 -25.10 2.86 20.02
CA SER A 9 -24.63 3.12 18.67
C SER A 9 -23.64 2.02 18.26
N PRO A 10 -23.60 1.58 16.98
CA PRO A 10 -22.54 0.69 16.50
C PRO A 10 -21.13 1.22 16.80
N ALA A 11 -20.97 2.54 16.96
CA ALA A 11 -19.73 3.18 17.38
C ALA A 11 -19.36 2.91 18.85
N GLU A 12 -20.34 2.71 19.74
CA GLU A 12 -20.09 2.32 21.14
C GLU A 12 -19.70 0.84 21.24
N THR A 13 -20.26 -0.02 20.40
CA THR A 13 -19.82 -1.43 20.29
C THR A 13 -18.41 -1.55 19.71
N ALA A 14 -18.00 -0.64 18.83
CA ALA A 14 -16.63 -0.57 18.32
C ALA A 14 -15.60 -0.16 19.39
N SER A 15 -16.02 0.50 20.47
CA SER A 15 -15.17 0.82 21.63
C SER A 15 -14.87 -0.42 22.49
N ALA A 16 -15.73 -1.45 22.41
CA ALA A 16 -15.52 -2.76 23.02
C ALA A 16 -14.80 -3.75 22.08
N ALA A 17 -14.15 -3.26 21.00
CA ALA A 17 -13.33 -4.10 20.14
C ALA A 17 -12.24 -4.77 20.98
N GLU A 18 -12.15 -6.10 20.88
CA GLU A 18 -11.07 -6.89 21.51
C GLU A 18 -9.71 -6.18 21.30
N PRO A 19 -8.87 -6.13 22.35
CA PRO A 19 -7.56 -5.52 22.23
C PRO A 19 -6.83 -6.16 21.05
N LEU A 20 -6.41 -5.34 20.09
CA LEU A 20 -5.66 -5.77 18.90
C LEU A 20 -4.41 -6.61 19.23
N ALA A 21 -3.98 -6.60 20.50
CA ALA A 21 -2.91 -7.41 21.05
C ALA A 21 -3.14 -8.92 20.84
N ASP A 22 -4.39 -9.39 20.90
CA ASP A 22 -4.71 -10.83 20.78
C ASP A 22 -5.05 -11.26 19.34
N ALA A 23 -5.13 -10.30 18.40
CA ALA A 23 -5.38 -10.60 17.01
C ALA A 23 -4.21 -11.37 16.38
N PRO A 24 -4.47 -12.35 15.50
CA PRO A 24 -3.41 -13.09 14.83
C PRO A 24 -2.49 -12.15 14.03
N VAL A 25 -1.19 -12.45 13.99
CA VAL A 25 -0.13 -11.59 13.42
C VAL A 25 -0.46 -11.10 12.01
N TRP A 26 -1.02 -11.97 11.16
CA TRP A 26 -1.41 -11.60 9.79
C TRP A 26 -2.48 -10.50 9.76
N LYS A 27 -3.43 -10.50 10.71
CA LYS A 27 -4.52 -9.51 10.78
C LYS A 27 -3.95 -8.14 11.17
N GLN A 28 -3.02 -8.10 12.12
CA GLN A 28 -2.32 -6.87 12.48
C GLN A 28 -1.53 -6.31 11.29
N LEU A 29 -0.90 -7.18 10.51
CA LEU A 29 -0.16 -6.81 9.31
C LEU A 29 -1.08 -6.20 8.24
N VAL A 30 -2.20 -6.86 7.94
CA VAL A 30 -3.20 -6.37 6.97
C VAL A 30 -3.77 -5.01 7.40
N ILE A 31 -4.19 -4.85 8.66
CA ILE A 31 -4.74 -3.58 9.17
C ILE A 31 -3.71 -2.45 9.04
N ARG A 32 -2.44 -2.74 9.34
CA ARG A 32 -1.37 -1.75 9.23
C ARG A 32 -1.17 -1.28 7.78
N TRP A 33 -1.12 -2.22 6.84
CA TRP A 33 -1.03 -1.91 5.42
C TRP A 33 -2.31 -1.25 4.91
N GLU A 34 -3.48 -1.57 5.46
CA GLU A 34 -4.72 -0.91 5.05
C GLU A 34 -4.75 0.57 5.46
N ARG A 35 -4.22 0.90 6.64
CA ARG A 35 -4.08 2.30 7.11
C ARG A 35 -3.13 3.15 6.26
N LEU A 36 -2.15 2.54 5.60
CA LEU A 36 -1.20 3.22 4.73
C LEU A 36 -1.77 3.47 3.31
N ARG A 37 -2.88 2.82 2.96
CA ARG A 37 -3.46 2.87 1.61
C ARG A 37 -4.00 4.25 1.22
N PRO A 38 -4.72 4.99 2.09
CA PRO A 38 -5.13 6.35 1.79
C PRO A 38 -3.95 7.29 1.56
N LEU A 39 -2.86 7.14 2.32
CA LEU A 39 -1.64 7.94 2.14
C LEU A 39 -1.01 7.67 0.76
N TYR A 40 -0.85 6.38 0.40
CA TYR A 40 -0.34 5.97 -0.91
C TYR A 40 -1.18 6.54 -2.06
N ASN A 41 -2.49 6.33 -2.00
CA ASN A 41 -3.42 6.83 -3.02
C ASN A 41 -3.42 8.36 -3.08
N GLY A 42 -3.30 9.04 -1.93
CA GLY A 42 -3.17 10.50 -1.87
C GLY A 42 -1.92 10.99 -2.58
N VAL A 43 -0.76 10.36 -2.36
CA VAL A 43 0.48 10.69 -3.06
C VAL A 43 0.34 10.49 -4.57
N LEU A 44 -0.19 9.35 -5.00
CA LEU A 44 -0.42 9.07 -6.42
C LEU A 44 -1.41 10.03 -7.07
N ALA A 45 -2.48 10.37 -6.36
CA ALA A 45 -3.47 11.34 -6.85
C ALA A 45 -2.82 12.71 -7.07
N ILE A 46 -2.00 13.18 -6.11
CA ILE A 46 -1.26 14.44 -6.25
C ILE A 46 -0.32 14.39 -7.46
N VAL A 47 0.49 13.34 -7.59
CA VAL A 47 1.44 13.18 -8.71
C VAL A 47 0.72 13.07 -10.07
N GLY A 48 -0.39 12.34 -10.12
CA GLY A 48 -1.22 12.25 -11.33
C GLY A 48 -1.80 13.60 -11.72
N LEU A 49 -2.36 14.34 -10.76
CA LEU A 49 -2.91 15.67 -10.99
C LEU A 49 -1.86 16.69 -11.42
N THR A 50 -0.66 16.68 -10.81
CA THR A 50 0.43 17.58 -11.24
C THR A 50 0.90 17.26 -12.65
N THR A 51 0.94 15.97 -13.02
CA THR A 51 1.29 15.54 -14.39
C THR A 51 0.25 16.02 -15.40
N ILE A 52 -1.04 15.87 -15.10
CA ILE A 52 -2.14 16.35 -15.96
C ILE A 52 -2.08 17.88 -16.10
N ALA A 53 -1.89 18.61 -14.99
CA ALA A 53 -1.80 20.07 -14.99
C ALA A 53 -0.60 20.57 -15.82
N ALA A 54 0.51 19.82 -15.81
CA ALA A 54 1.71 20.14 -16.60
C ALA A 54 1.54 19.83 -18.10
N ALA A 55 0.75 18.81 -18.45
CA ALA A 55 0.67 18.31 -19.81
C ALA A 55 0.14 19.33 -20.84
N ARG A 56 -0.63 20.36 -20.44
CA ARG A 56 -1.22 21.43 -21.30
C ARG A 56 -1.92 20.95 -22.60
N HIS A 57 -2.07 19.65 -22.82
CA HIS A 57 -2.62 19.03 -24.02
C HIS A 57 -4.04 18.52 -23.76
N PRO A 58 -4.87 18.41 -24.82
CA PRO A 58 -6.18 17.76 -24.70
C PRO A 58 -6.01 16.33 -24.19
N VAL A 59 -6.82 15.96 -23.20
CA VAL A 59 -6.78 14.63 -22.57
C VAL A 59 -7.19 13.60 -23.63
N SER A 60 -6.24 12.81 -24.11
CA SER A 60 -6.50 11.72 -25.05
C SER A 60 -7.00 10.47 -24.33
N ILE A 61 -7.74 9.61 -25.02
CA ILE A 61 -8.28 8.38 -24.41
C ILE A 61 -7.17 7.40 -24.04
N GLU A 62 -6.06 7.41 -24.77
CA GLU A 62 -4.86 6.62 -24.47
C GLU A 62 -4.23 7.06 -23.14
N LEU A 63 -4.21 8.37 -22.86
CA LEU A 63 -3.76 8.90 -21.58
C LEU A 63 -4.64 8.40 -20.44
N VAL A 64 -5.96 8.38 -20.63
CA VAL A 64 -6.92 7.87 -19.63
C VAL A 64 -6.70 6.39 -19.36
N PHE A 65 -6.58 5.56 -20.39
CA PHE A 65 -6.28 4.13 -20.23
C PHE A 65 -4.91 3.90 -19.57
N GLY A 66 -3.91 4.70 -19.94
CA GLY A 66 -2.59 4.67 -19.31
C GLY A 66 -2.67 4.95 -17.81
N VAL A 67 -3.38 6.00 -17.41
CA VAL A 67 -3.59 6.35 -15.99
C VAL A 67 -4.33 5.24 -15.24
N ILE A 68 -5.37 4.65 -15.83
CA ILE A 68 -6.12 3.55 -15.20
C ILE A 68 -5.23 2.31 -15.03
N ALA A 69 -4.56 1.87 -16.09
CA ALA A 69 -3.65 0.73 -16.06
C ALA A 69 -2.53 0.92 -15.02
N TRP A 70 -1.99 2.13 -14.93
CA TRP A 70 -1.00 2.49 -13.90
C TRP A 70 -1.58 2.51 -12.50
N GLY A 71 -2.77 3.06 -12.30
CA GLY A 71 -3.46 3.04 -11.00
C GLY A 71 -3.70 1.62 -10.50
N VAL A 72 -4.04 0.69 -11.40
CA VAL A 72 -4.18 -0.74 -11.10
C VAL A 72 -2.82 -1.36 -10.76
N GLY A 73 -1.80 -1.14 -11.59
CA GLY A 73 -0.45 -1.67 -11.36
C GLY A 73 0.15 -1.19 -10.04
N ALA A 74 0.00 0.10 -9.73
CA ALA A 74 0.36 0.72 -8.46
C ALA A 74 -0.32 0.02 -7.27
N ASN A 75 -1.63 -0.24 -7.36
CA ASN A 75 -2.35 -0.98 -6.31
C ASN A 75 -1.83 -2.42 -6.16
N LEU A 76 -1.49 -3.11 -7.25
CA LEU A 76 -0.92 -4.46 -7.18
C LEU A 76 0.46 -4.45 -6.50
N CYS A 77 1.33 -3.50 -6.87
CA CYS A 77 2.62 -3.29 -6.20
C CYS A 77 2.46 -2.99 -4.71
N TYR A 78 1.41 -2.25 -4.34
CA TYR A 78 1.08 -1.99 -2.95
C TYR A 78 0.70 -3.28 -2.19
N PHE A 79 -0.12 -4.14 -2.79
CA PHE A 79 -0.50 -5.44 -2.22
C PHE A 79 0.67 -6.42 -2.10
N LEU A 80 1.68 -6.29 -2.96
CA LEU A 80 2.88 -7.12 -2.92
C LEU A 80 3.71 -6.88 -1.64
N GLY A 81 3.66 -5.69 -1.03
CA GLY A 81 4.36 -5.40 0.23
C GLY A 81 3.97 -6.33 1.40
N PRO A 82 2.69 -6.39 1.79
CA PRO A 82 2.23 -7.32 2.83
C PRO A 82 2.44 -8.79 2.46
N LEU A 83 2.27 -9.15 1.17
CA LEU A 83 2.55 -10.50 0.67
C LEU A 83 4.02 -10.89 0.82
N ALA A 84 4.94 -10.00 0.46
CA ALA A 84 6.38 -10.21 0.61
C ALA A 84 6.78 -10.34 2.08
N GLN A 85 6.17 -9.52 2.96
CA GLN A 85 6.41 -9.58 4.39
C GLN A 85 5.87 -10.86 5.02
N LEU A 86 4.70 -11.34 4.57
CA LEU A 86 4.13 -12.62 4.96
C LEU A 86 5.01 -13.78 4.47
N TYR A 87 5.41 -13.76 3.20
CA TYR A 87 6.27 -14.77 2.62
C TYR A 87 7.63 -14.83 3.34
N ALA A 88 8.21 -13.67 3.66
CA ALA A 88 9.41 -13.58 4.47
C ALA A 88 9.21 -14.22 5.86
N SER A 89 8.08 -13.95 6.52
CA SER A 89 7.80 -14.54 7.83
C SER A 89 7.72 -16.07 7.79
N VAL A 90 7.18 -16.64 6.72
CA VAL A 90 7.09 -18.10 6.52
C VAL A 90 8.46 -18.69 6.15
N LEU A 91 9.18 -18.05 5.22
CA LEU A 91 10.46 -18.57 4.71
C LEU A 91 11.56 -18.55 5.78
N TRP A 92 11.56 -17.54 6.65
CA TRP A 92 12.55 -17.38 7.72
C TRP A 92 12.05 -17.79 9.11
N GLY A 93 10.78 -18.20 9.23
CA GLY A 93 10.14 -18.51 10.50
C GLY A 93 9.14 -19.64 10.37
N ASP A 94 9.62 -20.87 10.24
CA ASP A 94 9.24 -21.99 11.12
C ASP A 94 9.72 -23.33 10.56
N ASP A 95 10.73 -23.90 11.24
CA ASP A 95 10.79 -25.33 11.56
C ASP A 95 11.34 -25.57 12.97
N THR A 96 11.67 -24.53 13.75
CA THR A 96 12.23 -24.71 15.09
C THR A 96 11.14 -24.68 16.16
N PRO A 97 10.99 -25.75 16.98
CA PRO A 97 10.01 -25.80 18.04
C PRO A 97 10.15 -24.62 19.02
N ARG A 98 9.00 -24.12 19.46
CA ARG A 98 8.72 -22.86 20.19
C ARG A 98 9.49 -22.56 21.50
N THR A 99 10.62 -23.19 21.80
CA THR A 99 11.28 -23.06 23.11
C THR A 99 12.45 -22.09 23.17
N THR A 100 12.89 -21.48 22.07
CA THR A 100 14.09 -20.62 22.07
C THR A 100 13.79 -19.17 21.70
N THR A 101 13.95 -18.31 22.70
CA THR A 101 13.78 -16.84 22.78
C THR A 101 14.47 -16.02 21.67
N THR A 102 15.27 -16.66 20.81
CA THR A 102 16.17 -16.01 19.86
C THR A 102 15.54 -15.68 18.50
N SER A 103 14.46 -16.36 18.08
CA SER A 103 13.76 -16.04 16.81
C SER A 103 12.95 -14.73 16.87
N SER A 104 12.71 -14.22 18.08
CA SER A 104 11.94 -12.99 18.32
C SER A 104 12.56 -11.74 17.68
N ARG A 105 13.88 -11.68 17.52
CA ARG A 105 14.55 -10.47 17.01
C ARG A 105 14.40 -10.27 15.51
N PHE A 106 14.35 -11.35 14.72
CA PHE A 106 14.20 -11.23 13.27
C PHE A 106 12.75 -10.93 12.89
N VAL A 107 11.78 -11.56 13.57
CA VAL A 107 10.35 -11.22 13.43
C VAL A 107 10.04 -9.82 13.99
N ALA A 108 10.70 -9.39 15.07
CA ALA A 108 10.62 -8.01 15.54
C ALA A 108 11.27 -7.01 14.56
N SER A 109 12.31 -7.42 13.84
CA SER A 109 13.00 -6.59 12.84
C SER A 109 12.20 -6.49 11.53
N THR A 110 11.59 -7.58 11.06
CA THR A 110 10.71 -7.55 9.88
C THR A 110 9.35 -6.92 10.17
N SER A 111 8.85 -6.95 11.41
CA SER A 111 7.67 -6.19 11.84
C SER A 111 7.96 -4.73 12.21
N SER A 112 9.24 -4.32 12.17
CA SER A 112 9.66 -2.94 12.41
C SER A 112 8.92 -1.99 11.48
N THR A 113 8.38 -0.92 12.07
CA THR A 113 7.80 0.21 11.35
C THR A 113 8.70 0.71 10.24
N SER A 114 10.02 0.70 10.47
CA SER A 114 11.02 1.14 9.50
C SER A 114 11.00 0.29 8.22
N THR A 115 10.86 -1.04 8.33
CA THR A 115 10.84 -1.94 7.17
C THR A 115 9.61 -1.70 6.30
N THR A 116 8.44 -1.53 6.93
CA THR A 116 7.20 -1.17 6.22
C THR A 116 7.34 0.18 5.51
N TRP A 117 7.91 1.20 6.18
CA TRP A 117 8.14 2.51 5.55
C TRP A 117 9.16 2.46 4.42
N LEU A 118 10.22 1.66 4.54
CA LEU A 118 11.22 1.49 3.48
C LEU A 118 10.62 0.85 2.23
N LEU A 119 9.87 -0.25 2.40
CA LEU A 119 9.18 -0.91 1.29
C LEU A 119 8.14 0.02 0.64
N PHE A 120 7.40 0.75 1.47
CA PHE A 120 6.44 1.75 1.00
C PHE A 120 7.12 2.87 0.21
N ALA A 121 8.21 3.43 0.73
CA ALA A 121 8.96 4.49 0.07
C ALA A 121 9.56 4.00 -1.25
N ALA A 122 10.17 2.82 -1.27
CA ALA A 122 10.71 2.21 -2.47
C ALA A 122 9.63 1.99 -3.54
N GLY A 123 8.48 1.42 -3.16
CA GLY A 123 7.35 1.22 -4.07
C GLY A 123 6.77 2.54 -4.60
N THR A 124 6.72 3.57 -3.76
CA THR A 124 6.27 4.91 -4.15
C THR A 124 7.23 5.56 -5.14
N ILE A 125 8.53 5.55 -4.86
CA ILE A 125 9.57 6.09 -5.74
C ILE A 125 9.53 5.39 -7.10
N PHE A 126 9.49 4.05 -7.09
CA PHE A 126 9.38 3.27 -8.31
C PHE A 126 8.13 3.64 -9.13
N SER A 127 6.97 3.76 -8.47
CA SER A 127 5.71 4.14 -9.12
C SER A 127 5.78 5.54 -9.74
N VAL A 128 6.37 6.50 -9.03
CA VAL A 128 6.54 7.88 -9.53
C VAL A 128 7.48 7.90 -10.73
N LEU A 129 8.63 7.25 -10.65
CA LEU A 129 9.59 7.18 -11.76
C LEU A 129 8.97 6.51 -12.99
N ALA A 130 8.27 5.39 -12.79
CA ALA A 130 7.57 4.69 -13.87
C ALA A 130 6.48 5.58 -14.51
N THR A 131 5.78 6.39 -13.72
CA THR A 131 4.77 7.34 -14.22
C THR A 131 5.40 8.45 -15.06
N VAL A 132 6.51 9.04 -14.58
CA VAL A 132 7.21 10.10 -15.31
C VAL A 132 7.78 9.57 -16.62
N VAL A 133 8.46 8.41 -16.60
CA VAL A 133 9.06 7.81 -17.80
C VAL A 133 7.99 7.34 -18.78
N GLY A 134 6.95 6.66 -18.31
CA GLY A 134 5.86 6.21 -19.17
C GLY A 134 5.12 7.39 -19.81
N GLY A 135 4.84 8.43 -19.03
CA GLY A 135 4.20 9.65 -19.51
C GLY A 135 5.04 10.41 -20.54
N THR A 136 6.35 10.52 -20.35
CA THR A 136 7.23 11.17 -21.33
C THR A 136 7.35 10.36 -22.62
N VAL A 137 7.49 9.04 -22.55
CA VAL A 137 7.56 8.17 -23.74
C VAL A 137 6.28 8.27 -24.57
N LEU A 138 5.11 8.22 -23.91
CA LEU A 138 3.82 8.40 -24.59
C LEU A 138 3.71 9.80 -25.22
N ALA A 139 4.07 10.86 -24.48
CA ALA A 139 4.04 12.22 -25.02
C ALA A 139 4.93 12.38 -26.27
N TRP A 140 6.13 11.78 -26.26
CA TRP A 140 7.03 11.79 -27.41
C TRP A 140 6.47 11.02 -28.62
N SER A 141 5.73 9.94 -28.40
CA SER A 141 5.16 9.14 -29.50
C SER A 141 4.01 9.84 -30.25
N VAL A 142 3.39 10.86 -29.65
CA VAL A 142 2.25 11.59 -30.23
C VAL A 142 2.70 12.85 -31.00
N LEU A 143 3.95 13.30 -30.80
CA LEU A 143 4.45 14.47 -31.52
C LEU A 143 4.60 14.14 -33.02
N PRO A 144 3.96 14.92 -33.93
CA PRO A 144 4.14 14.73 -35.36
C PRO A 144 5.62 14.94 -35.70
N GLY A 145 6.22 13.98 -36.40
CA GLY A 145 7.62 14.05 -36.83
C GLY A 145 7.90 15.33 -37.63
N PRO A 146 9.13 15.86 -37.59
CA PRO A 146 9.51 17.04 -38.37
C PRO A 146 9.25 16.77 -39.86
N GLN A 147 8.34 17.56 -40.44
CA GLN A 147 8.04 17.58 -41.87
C GLN A 147 9.19 18.23 -42.64
#